data_AF-A0A849M4E3-F1
#
_entry.id   AF-A0A849M4E3-F1
#
_cell.length_a   1.000
_cell.length_b   1.000
_cell.length_c   1.000
_cell.angle_alpha   90.00
_cell.angle_beta   90.00
_cell.angle_gamma   90.00
#
_symmetry.space_group_name_H-M   'P 1'
#
loop_
_entity.id
_entity.type
_entity.pdbx_description
1 polymer ?
#
loop_
_entity_poly.entity_id
_entity_poly.type
_entity_poly.pdbx_seq_one_letter_code
_entity_poly.pdbx_strand_id
1 'polypeptide(L)'
;MKNILLAIFFIASLNAQDHKKMFDPNSIYNDRENFSVSFFSSKNTEFDKNYNLYNKIPFRTIAVNPRLILPGSVLFIPELVGTKLPNGVYHDGYFFAHALIAGTQNRSIKLFIEANEPNPFIQEYPKDIRVFSVLGTMAKSLRLRYKFQYTNEKIKPTYKMVAAEFTDLMQYGNKKYSSVNERIQKYSELGKGTPYLIYNLGEGAGSQIDPDPTIDFARTDCMTFCEHTLALAISDNYPEMYDNLQKIRYNNGEISYTSRNHFTIADWLPNNDWLLDDVTLKVGQGFTSKMNKTIDRPQFYKNNGVSDKEIKLASQKEKFSVDYIPTKNLLAIQNNLKGGEIVSIVTTNPVVISAHMGIIIRDQWDNVIFRHASSSQKTNEVMDERFEDVVNNLKNSKSRVGMIFMQVKEDYQRPQ
;
A
#
# COMPACT_ATOMS: atom_id res chain seq x y z
N MET A 1 28.16 31.67 -4.30
CA MET A 1 28.84 30.82 -5.30
C MET A 1 30.17 30.33 -4.74
N LYS A 2 30.14 29.20 -4.03
CA LYS A 2 31.23 28.31 -3.62
C LYS A 2 30.56 27.25 -2.73
N ASN A 3 30.99 25.99 -2.86
CA ASN A 3 30.44 24.76 -2.24
C ASN A 3 29.54 23.89 -3.15
N ILE A 4 29.97 23.66 -4.39
CA ILE A 4 29.64 22.43 -5.14
C ILE A 4 30.96 21.82 -5.58
N LEU A 5 31.70 21.22 -4.65
CA LEU A 5 32.90 20.42 -4.95
C LEU A 5 33.37 19.68 -3.69
N LEU A 6 32.51 18.81 -3.17
CA LEU A 6 32.90 17.82 -2.14
C LEU A 6 31.97 16.58 -2.20
N ALA A 7 31.90 15.93 -3.37
CA ALA A 7 31.20 14.65 -3.52
C ALA A 7 31.86 13.73 -4.57
N ILE A 8 33.12 14.00 -4.92
CA ILE A 8 33.92 13.19 -5.84
C ILE A 8 35.25 12.99 -5.14
N PHE A 9 35.46 11.78 -4.61
CA PHE A 9 36.68 11.17 -4.03
C PHE A 9 36.36 10.44 -2.71
N PHE A 10 35.57 9.37 -2.82
CA PHE A 10 35.64 8.24 -1.89
C PHE A 10 35.27 6.95 -2.66
N ILE A 11 36.04 6.64 -3.69
CA ILE A 11 36.06 5.30 -4.29
C ILE A 11 37.53 4.90 -4.42
N ALA A 12 38.08 4.44 -3.31
CA ALA A 12 39.34 3.70 -3.27
C ALA A 12 39.21 2.65 -2.15
N SER A 13 39.35 1.38 -2.55
CA SER A 13 39.44 0.18 -1.71
C SER A 13 38.36 -0.01 -0.64
N LEU A 14 37.18 -0.52 -1.04
CA LEU A 14 36.28 -1.19 -0.11
C LEU A 14 36.55 -2.70 -0.20
N ASN A 15 37.32 -3.21 0.77
CA ASN A 15 37.41 -4.64 1.06
C ASN A 15 36.04 -5.17 1.50
N ALA A 16 35.79 -6.46 1.25
CA ALA A 16 34.56 -7.21 1.52
C ALA A 16 34.07 -7.25 2.99
N GLN A 17 34.57 -6.40 3.88
CA GLN A 17 34.15 -6.32 5.29
C GLN A 17 33.25 -5.13 5.64
N ASP A 18 32.97 -4.22 4.72
CA ASP A 18 32.16 -3.01 5.00
C ASP A 18 30.70 -3.13 4.51
N HIS A 19 30.11 -4.33 4.53
CA HIS A 19 28.70 -4.52 4.13
C HIS A 19 27.75 -3.54 4.84
N LYS A 20 28.03 -3.13 6.09
CA LYS A 20 27.23 -2.14 6.83
C LYS A 20 27.22 -0.73 6.21
N LYS A 21 28.23 -0.32 5.44
CA LYS A 21 28.26 0.99 4.75
C LYS A 21 27.44 1.00 3.45
N MET A 22 26.98 -0.17 2.98
CA MET A 22 26.25 -0.29 1.72
C MET A 22 24.73 -0.14 1.89
N PHE A 23 24.22 -0.29 3.12
CA PHE A 23 22.81 -0.15 3.45
C PHE A 23 22.52 1.29 3.88
N ASP A 24 21.53 1.92 3.24
CA ASP A 24 21.02 3.23 3.66
C ASP A 24 20.34 3.09 5.04
N PRO A 25 20.83 3.76 6.09
CA PRO A 25 20.26 3.64 7.44
C PRO A 25 18.81 4.15 7.52
N ASN A 26 18.42 4.98 6.56
CA ASN A 26 17.06 5.52 6.47
C ASN A 26 16.11 4.65 5.64
N SER A 27 16.56 3.47 5.20
CA SER A 27 15.73 2.49 4.51
C SER A 27 15.46 1.28 5.40
N ILE A 28 14.60 0.38 4.93
CA ILE A 28 14.31 -0.92 5.56
C ILE A 28 14.68 -1.98 4.55
N TYR A 29 15.43 -2.99 4.99
CA TYR A 29 15.90 -4.09 4.15
C TYR A 29 15.36 -5.39 4.70
N ASN A 30 14.33 -5.92 4.05
CA ASN A 30 13.76 -7.21 4.39
C ASN A 30 14.56 -8.28 3.64
N ASP A 31 15.30 -9.09 4.38
CA ASP A 31 16.06 -10.20 3.82
C ASP A 31 15.09 -11.20 3.17
N ARG A 32 15.33 -11.50 1.89
CA ARG A 32 14.58 -12.52 1.14
C ARG A 32 15.37 -13.82 0.98
N GLU A 33 16.48 -13.92 1.72
CA GLU A 33 17.44 -15.01 1.69
C GLU A 33 18.17 -15.08 0.33
N ASN A 34 18.76 -16.24 0.04
CA ASN A 34 19.60 -16.39 -1.13
C ASN A 34 18.83 -16.87 -2.36
N PHE A 35 19.24 -16.36 -3.52
CA PHE A 35 18.71 -16.69 -4.82
C PHE A 35 19.84 -17.07 -5.77
N SER A 36 19.57 -18.06 -6.62
CA SER A 36 20.40 -18.28 -7.81
C SER A 36 20.19 -17.14 -8.81
N VAL A 37 21.27 -16.70 -9.45
CA VAL A 37 21.24 -15.59 -10.40
C VAL A 37 21.53 -16.10 -11.80
N SER A 38 20.65 -15.75 -12.73
CA SER A 38 20.90 -15.91 -14.15
C SER A 38 20.57 -14.61 -14.90
N PHE A 39 20.60 -14.66 -16.23
CA PHE A 39 20.42 -13.46 -17.07
C PHE A 39 19.35 -13.70 -18.13
N PHE A 40 18.74 -12.61 -18.60
CA PHE A 40 17.84 -12.67 -19.74
C PHE A 40 17.88 -11.40 -20.58
N SER A 41 17.50 -11.53 -21.85
CA SER A 41 17.44 -10.42 -22.79
C SER A 41 16.10 -10.28 -23.46
N SER A 42 15.90 -9.17 -24.18
CA SER A 42 14.69 -8.89 -24.96
C SER A 42 14.38 -9.95 -26.03
N LYS A 43 15.39 -10.74 -26.45
CA LYS A 43 15.22 -11.86 -27.41
C LYS A 43 14.70 -13.14 -26.76
N ASN A 44 14.74 -13.25 -25.43
CA ASN A 44 14.43 -14.51 -24.73
C ASN A 44 12.95 -14.55 -24.30
N THR A 45 12.23 -15.62 -24.64
CA THR A 45 10.76 -15.67 -24.62
C THR A 45 10.13 -16.36 -23.41
N GLU A 46 10.92 -16.86 -22.46
CA GLU A 46 10.47 -17.62 -21.27
C GLU A 46 9.81 -16.79 -20.15
N PHE A 47 9.47 -15.52 -20.41
CA PHE A 47 8.99 -14.57 -19.41
C PHE A 47 7.51 -14.27 -19.60
N ASP A 48 6.84 -13.80 -18.53
CA ASP A 48 5.48 -13.31 -18.65
C ASP A 48 5.45 -12.06 -19.54
N LYS A 49 5.16 -12.25 -20.83
CA LYS A 49 5.04 -11.18 -21.83
C LYS A 49 3.82 -10.29 -21.57
N ASN A 50 2.88 -10.75 -20.74
CA ASN A 50 1.67 -10.02 -20.39
C ASN A 50 1.88 -9.16 -19.13
N TYR A 51 3.02 -9.27 -18.44
CA TYR A 51 3.37 -8.32 -17.38
C TYR A 51 3.95 -7.05 -17.99
N ASN A 52 3.10 -6.05 -18.15
CA ASN A 52 3.39 -4.80 -18.85
C ASN A 52 3.08 -3.58 -17.98
N LEU A 53 3.07 -3.72 -16.65
CA LEU A 53 2.94 -2.57 -15.74
C LEU A 53 4.16 -1.62 -15.79
N TYR A 54 5.33 -2.18 -16.07
CA TYR A 54 6.60 -1.44 -16.07
C TYR A 54 7.42 -1.76 -17.31
N ASN A 55 8.06 -0.73 -17.87
CA ASN A 55 9.10 -0.91 -18.87
C ASN A 55 10.36 -1.50 -18.22
N LYS A 56 11.06 -2.35 -18.96
CA LYS A 56 12.33 -2.95 -18.51
C LYS A 56 13.47 -1.99 -18.77
N ILE A 57 14.32 -1.80 -17.76
CA ILE A 57 15.51 -0.96 -17.80
C ILE A 57 16.73 -1.88 -17.78
N PRO A 58 17.62 -1.85 -18.80
CA PRO A 58 18.84 -2.64 -18.82
C PRO A 58 19.66 -2.46 -17.55
N PHE A 59 20.18 -3.57 -17.02
CA PHE A 59 20.97 -3.62 -15.77
C PHE A 59 20.23 -3.16 -14.51
N ARG A 60 18.95 -2.79 -14.59
CA ARG A 60 18.14 -2.32 -13.46
C ARG A 60 16.88 -3.12 -13.25
N THR A 61 16.46 -3.92 -14.21
CA THR A 61 15.30 -4.79 -14.09
C THR A 61 15.71 -6.21 -13.72
N ILE A 62 14.97 -6.78 -12.79
CA ILE A 62 15.05 -8.20 -12.41
C ILE A 62 13.72 -8.87 -12.70
N ALA A 63 13.80 -10.04 -13.31
CA ALA A 63 12.70 -10.98 -13.34
C ALA A 63 12.67 -11.78 -12.04
N VAL A 64 11.53 -11.79 -11.36
CA VAL A 64 11.36 -12.47 -10.07
C VAL A 64 10.25 -13.52 -10.13
N ASN A 65 10.27 -14.47 -9.20
CA ASN A 65 9.09 -15.25 -8.86
C ASN A 65 8.17 -14.38 -7.98
N PRO A 66 6.96 -14.03 -8.46
CA PRO A 66 6.05 -13.14 -7.73
C PRO A 66 5.54 -13.70 -6.39
N ARG A 67 5.62 -15.02 -6.15
CA ARG A 67 5.31 -15.63 -4.84
C ARG A 67 6.36 -15.33 -3.77
N LEU A 68 7.58 -15.02 -4.20
CA LEU A 68 8.73 -14.77 -3.34
C LEU A 68 9.05 -13.28 -3.22
N ILE A 69 8.81 -12.50 -4.27
CA ILE A 69 9.08 -11.06 -4.31
C ILE A 69 7.92 -10.36 -4.99
N LEU A 70 7.31 -9.39 -4.30
CA LEU A 70 6.20 -8.61 -4.87
C LEU A 70 6.67 -7.85 -6.13
N PRO A 71 5.93 -7.91 -7.25
CA PRO A 71 6.24 -7.10 -8.41
C PRO A 71 6.22 -5.59 -8.10
N GLY A 72 7.12 -4.83 -8.73
CA GLY A 72 7.33 -3.41 -8.42
C GLY A 72 8.17 -3.13 -7.16
N SER A 73 8.64 -4.18 -6.47
CA SER A 73 9.61 -4.05 -5.38
C SER A 73 10.94 -3.47 -5.88
N VAL A 74 11.56 -2.64 -5.03
CA VAL A 74 12.97 -2.32 -5.15
C VAL A 74 13.76 -3.40 -4.41
N LEU A 75 14.80 -3.91 -5.05
CA LEU A 75 15.68 -4.95 -4.53
C LEU A 75 17.09 -4.41 -4.36
N PHE A 76 17.80 -4.91 -3.36
CA PHE A 76 19.22 -4.65 -3.16
C PHE A 76 19.99 -5.96 -3.13
N ILE A 77 21.07 -6.00 -3.91
CA ILE A 77 21.97 -7.13 -4.05
C ILE A 77 23.40 -6.63 -3.77
N PRO A 78 23.90 -6.75 -2.52
CA PRO A 78 25.19 -6.22 -2.10
C PRO A 78 26.36 -6.68 -3.00
N GLU A 79 26.31 -7.93 -3.45
CA GLU A 79 27.34 -8.59 -4.26
C GLU A 79 27.49 -7.99 -5.66
N LEU A 80 26.50 -7.20 -6.12
CA LEU A 80 26.52 -6.56 -7.43
C LEU A 80 26.94 -5.07 -7.37
N VAL A 81 27.21 -4.54 -6.18
CA VAL A 81 27.71 -3.17 -6.01
C VAL A 81 29.13 -3.05 -6.55
N GLY A 82 29.42 -1.98 -7.29
CA GLY A 82 30.73 -1.75 -7.89
C GLY A 82 30.95 -2.49 -9.22
N THR A 83 29.94 -3.17 -9.75
CA THR A 83 30.01 -3.74 -11.11
C THR A 83 30.13 -2.61 -12.13
N LYS A 84 31.17 -2.63 -12.98
CA LYS A 84 31.37 -1.60 -14.02
C LYS A 84 30.44 -1.89 -15.22
N LEU A 85 29.54 -0.96 -15.51
CA LEU A 85 28.60 -1.06 -16.63
C LEU A 85 29.25 -0.65 -17.96
N PRO A 86 28.65 -0.99 -19.12
CA PRO A 86 29.20 -0.66 -20.44
C PRO A 86 29.39 0.84 -20.68
N ASN A 87 28.55 1.67 -20.05
CA ASN A 87 28.66 3.13 -20.09
C ASN A 87 29.73 3.72 -19.14
N GLY A 88 30.52 2.87 -18.48
CA GLY A 88 31.58 3.28 -17.55
C GLY A 88 31.11 3.62 -16.13
N VAL A 89 29.81 3.62 -15.85
CA VAL A 89 29.23 3.87 -14.51
C VAL A 89 29.30 2.60 -13.66
N TYR A 90 29.53 2.75 -12.36
CA TYR A 90 29.48 1.64 -11.41
C TYR A 90 28.05 1.40 -10.91
N HIS A 91 27.61 0.14 -10.93
CA HIS A 91 26.30 -0.27 -10.44
C HIS A 91 26.23 -0.15 -8.91
N ASP A 92 25.11 0.36 -8.39
CA ASP A 92 24.92 0.60 -6.95
C ASP A 92 24.23 -0.57 -6.21
N GLY A 93 24.04 -1.70 -6.90
CA GLY A 93 23.43 -2.93 -6.37
C GLY A 93 21.90 -2.92 -6.32
N TYR A 94 21.23 -1.84 -6.74
CA TYR A 94 19.77 -1.75 -6.67
C TYR A 94 19.08 -2.11 -7.99
N PHE A 95 17.94 -2.79 -7.87
CA PHE A 95 17.16 -3.25 -9.01
C PHE A 95 15.65 -3.09 -8.76
N PHE A 96 14.87 -3.19 -9.84
CA PHE A 96 13.41 -3.18 -9.82
C PHE A 96 12.87 -4.54 -10.26
N ALA A 97 11.95 -5.11 -9.47
CA ALA A 97 11.20 -6.32 -9.81
C ALA A 97 10.12 -6.04 -10.87
N HIS A 98 10.54 -5.65 -12.07
CA HIS A 98 9.67 -5.21 -13.17
C HIS A 98 9.46 -6.27 -14.26
N ALA A 99 9.96 -7.49 -14.04
CA ALA A 99 9.68 -8.64 -14.89
C ALA A 99 9.35 -9.86 -14.03
N LEU A 100 8.73 -10.87 -14.64
CA LEU A 100 8.33 -12.10 -13.96
C LEU A 100 8.95 -13.32 -14.65
N ILE A 101 9.37 -14.29 -13.84
CA ILE A 101 9.77 -15.63 -14.29
C ILE A 101 8.53 -16.53 -14.22
N ALA A 102 8.27 -17.31 -15.27
CA ALA A 102 7.17 -18.28 -15.27
C ALA A 102 7.34 -19.29 -14.11
N GLY A 103 6.23 -19.58 -13.42
CA GLY A 103 6.18 -20.13 -12.07
C GLY A 103 6.89 -21.47 -11.84
N THR A 104 8.14 -21.41 -11.38
CA THR A 104 8.79 -22.51 -10.65
C THR A 104 9.08 -22.06 -9.22
N GLN A 105 9.03 -22.96 -8.25
CA GLN A 105 9.34 -22.67 -6.83
C GLN A 105 10.82 -22.34 -6.59
N ASN A 106 11.66 -22.38 -7.63
CA ASN A 106 13.07 -22.10 -7.50
C ASN A 106 13.27 -20.64 -7.08
N ARG A 107 14.08 -20.45 -6.03
CA ARG A 107 14.61 -19.16 -5.62
C ARG A 107 15.65 -18.72 -6.64
N SER A 108 15.16 -18.26 -7.78
CA SER A 108 15.97 -17.72 -8.86
C SER A 108 15.53 -16.30 -9.19
N ILE A 109 16.49 -15.44 -9.47
CA ILE A 109 16.26 -14.13 -10.09
C ILE A 109 16.98 -14.10 -11.43
N LYS A 110 16.42 -13.38 -12.42
CA LYS A 110 17.12 -13.15 -13.69
C LYS A 110 17.35 -11.66 -13.91
N LEU A 111 18.60 -11.23 -14.08
CA LEU A 111 18.91 -9.82 -14.38
C LEU A 111 18.66 -9.53 -15.86
N PHE A 112 18.01 -8.41 -16.17
CA PHE A 112 17.72 -7.99 -17.53
C PHE A 112 18.92 -7.30 -18.17
N ILE A 113 19.30 -7.78 -19.35
CA ILE A 113 20.37 -7.24 -20.20
C ILE A 113 19.81 -7.04 -21.59
N GLU A 114 20.03 -5.88 -22.20
CA GLU A 114 19.57 -5.65 -23.57
C GLU A 114 20.30 -6.56 -24.55
N ALA A 115 19.61 -7.07 -25.58
CA ALA A 115 20.12 -8.21 -26.36
C ALA A 115 21.39 -7.95 -27.20
N ASN A 116 21.82 -6.68 -27.31
CA ASN A 116 23.03 -6.28 -28.02
C ASN A 116 24.03 -5.56 -27.09
N GLU A 117 23.79 -5.58 -25.78
CA GLU A 117 24.71 -5.02 -24.78
C GLU A 117 25.60 -6.12 -24.20
N PRO A 118 26.89 -5.87 -23.93
CA PRO A 118 27.75 -6.82 -23.24
C PRO A 118 27.24 -7.02 -21.81
N ASN A 119 27.26 -8.26 -21.32
CA ASN A 119 26.88 -8.55 -19.94
C ASN A 119 28.00 -8.05 -18.99
N PRO A 120 27.76 -7.04 -18.13
CA PRO A 120 28.78 -6.58 -17.18
C PRO A 120 28.91 -7.52 -15.97
N PHE A 121 27.98 -8.46 -15.81
CA PHE A 121 27.91 -9.42 -14.72
C PHE A 121 28.49 -10.79 -15.13
N ILE A 122 29.64 -10.82 -15.81
CA ILE A 122 30.31 -12.06 -16.26
C ILE A 122 31.26 -12.62 -15.18
N GLN A 123 31.37 -11.98 -14.02
CA GLN A 123 32.20 -12.49 -12.92
C GLN A 123 31.61 -13.76 -12.30
N GLU A 124 32.46 -14.66 -11.77
CA GLU A 124 32.00 -15.76 -10.92
C GLU A 124 31.31 -15.18 -9.66
N TYR A 125 30.01 -15.38 -9.58
CA TYR A 125 29.24 -15.05 -8.38
C TYR A 125 29.04 -16.29 -7.52
N PRO A 126 28.80 -16.12 -6.20
CA PRO A 126 28.28 -17.19 -5.37
C PRO A 126 27.06 -17.84 -6.04
N LYS A 127 26.94 -19.17 -5.94
CA LYS A 127 25.78 -19.90 -6.49
C LYS A 127 24.45 -19.36 -5.96
N ASP A 128 24.48 -18.83 -4.74
CA ASP A 128 23.35 -18.31 -3.99
C ASP A 128 23.71 -16.89 -3.50
N ILE A 129 23.04 -15.86 -4.04
CA ILE A 129 23.29 -14.45 -3.72
C ILE A 129 22.17 -13.93 -2.82
N ARG A 130 22.51 -13.17 -1.78
CA ARG A 130 21.54 -12.61 -0.85
C ARG A 130 20.78 -11.45 -1.47
N VAL A 131 19.45 -11.48 -1.38
CA VAL A 131 18.58 -10.43 -1.94
C VAL A 131 17.74 -9.81 -0.84
N PHE A 132 17.68 -8.48 -0.83
CA PHE A 132 16.85 -7.73 0.11
C PHE A 132 15.74 -7.00 -0.63
N SER A 133 14.51 -7.08 -0.15
CA SER A 133 13.48 -6.12 -0.53
C SER A 133 13.70 -4.81 0.23
N VAL A 134 13.73 -3.71 -0.50
CA VAL A 134 14.03 -2.39 0.03
C VAL A 134 12.74 -1.57 0.12
N LEU A 135 12.46 -1.07 1.30
CA LEU A 135 11.44 -0.07 1.55
C LEU A 135 12.11 1.20 2.05
N GLY A 136 11.42 2.32 1.89
CA GLY A 136 11.87 3.57 2.49
C GLY A 136 12.62 4.51 1.55
N THR A 137 13.47 5.36 2.12
CA THR A 137 14.06 6.53 1.44
C THR A 137 14.80 6.15 0.16
N MET A 138 15.57 5.06 0.18
CA MET A 138 16.31 4.59 -0.99
C MET A 138 15.35 4.11 -2.09
N ALA A 139 14.36 3.28 -1.74
CA ALA A 139 13.37 2.80 -2.70
C ALA A 139 12.60 3.97 -3.34
N LYS A 140 12.21 4.96 -2.55
CA LYS A 140 11.55 6.20 -3.01
C LYS A 140 12.45 7.01 -3.95
N SER A 141 13.71 7.23 -3.57
CA SER A 141 14.68 7.98 -4.38
C SER A 141 14.93 7.31 -5.72
N LEU A 142 15.08 5.98 -5.74
CA LEU A 142 15.23 5.20 -6.96
C LEU A 142 13.99 5.27 -7.85
N ARG A 143 12.80 5.11 -7.28
CA ARG A 143 11.53 5.28 -8.01
C ARG A 143 11.44 6.64 -8.68
N LEU A 144 11.78 7.72 -7.96
CA LEU A 144 11.79 9.08 -8.52
C LEU A 144 12.84 9.22 -9.63
N ARG A 145 14.07 8.75 -9.41
CA ARG A 145 15.18 8.83 -10.37
C ARG A 145 14.89 8.10 -11.68
N TYR A 146 14.30 6.92 -11.61
CA TYR A 146 14.05 6.06 -12.77
C TYR A 146 12.62 6.13 -13.32
N LYS A 147 11.76 6.99 -12.75
CA LYS A 147 10.32 7.06 -13.06
C LYS A 147 10.02 7.05 -14.55
N PHE A 148 10.65 7.94 -15.32
CA PHE A 148 10.40 8.08 -16.76
C PHE A 148 10.88 6.88 -17.58
N GLN A 149 11.82 6.08 -17.05
CA GLN A 149 12.35 4.92 -17.75
C GLN A 149 11.47 3.68 -17.57
N TYR A 150 10.84 3.50 -16.40
CA TYR A 150 9.99 2.32 -16.14
C TYR A 150 8.48 2.57 -16.27
N THR A 151 8.00 3.82 -16.31
CA THR A 151 6.55 4.08 -16.34
C THR A 151 5.95 3.64 -17.67
N ASN A 152 4.89 2.83 -17.62
CA ASN A 152 4.04 2.58 -18.78
C ASN A 152 2.98 3.68 -18.88
N GLU A 153 3.13 4.58 -19.86
CA GLU A 153 2.23 5.73 -20.07
C GLU A 153 0.77 5.34 -20.34
N LYS A 154 0.49 4.07 -20.68
CA LYS A 154 -0.87 3.58 -20.91
C LYS A 154 -1.71 3.45 -19.62
N ILE A 155 -1.10 3.51 -18.44
CA ILE A 155 -1.79 3.36 -17.17
C ILE A 155 -1.64 4.64 -16.35
N LYS A 156 -2.72 5.43 -16.26
CA LYS A 156 -2.77 6.65 -15.44
C LYS A 156 -3.14 6.28 -14.00
N PRO A 157 -2.37 6.69 -12.97
CA PRO A 157 -2.74 6.45 -11.58
C PRO A 157 -3.83 7.44 -11.11
N THR A 158 -4.61 7.04 -10.11
CA THR A 158 -5.80 7.81 -9.67
C THR A 158 -5.46 9.21 -9.17
N TYR A 159 -4.32 9.39 -8.49
CA TYR A 159 -3.86 10.70 -8.00
C TYR A 159 -3.44 11.70 -9.09
N LYS A 160 -3.55 11.31 -10.36
CA LYS A 160 -3.35 12.17 -11.53
C LYS A 160 -4.60 12.30 -12.39
N MET A 161 -5.68 11.60 -12.05
CA MET A 161 -6.89 11.59 -12.85
C MET A 161 -7.70 12.87 -12.63
N VAL A 162 -8.40 13.29 -13.66
CA VAL A 162 -9.46 14.30 -13.59
C VAL A 162 -10.84 13.62 -13.54
N ALA A 163 -11.89 14.37 -13.20
CA ALA A 163 -13.24 13.83 -13.02
C ALA A 163 -13.76 12.98 -14.20
N ALA A 164 -13.52 13.42 -15.44
CA ALA A 164 -13.93 12.67 -16.63
C ALA A 164 -13.25 11.28 -16.71
N GLU A 165 -11.96 11.20 -16.38
CA GLU A 165 -11.20 9.95 -16.43
C GLU A 165 -11.63 8.97 -15.32
N PHE A 166 -12.10 9.48 -14.18
CA PHE A 166 -12.72 8.64 -13.16
C PHE A 166 -14.03 8.02 -13.64
N THR A 167 -14.87 8.78 -14.35
CA THR A 167 -16.07 8.23 -14.99
C THR A 167 -15.71 7.12 -15.98
N ASP A 168 -14.72 7.35 -16.85
CA ASP A 168 -14.26 6.33 -17.80
C ASP A 168 -13.72 5.07 -17.09
N LEU A 169 -12.96 5.25 -16.01
CA LEU A 169 -12.42 4.17 -15.18
C LEU A 169 -13.54 3.32 -14.56
N MET A 170 -14.58 3.97 -14.02
CA MET A 170 -15.71 3.29 -13.39
C MET A 170 -16.54 2.54 -14.44
N GLN A 171 -16.92 3.19 -15.53
CA GLN A 171 -17.66 2.54 -16.62
C GLN A 171 -16.90 1.35 -17.22
N TYR A 172 -15.58 1.48 -17.42
CA TYR A 172 -14.75 0.37 -17.86
C TYR A 172 -14.74 -0.77 -16.84
N GLY A 173 -14.47 -0.47 -15.57
CA GLY A 173 -14.36 -1.49 -14.53
C GLY A 173 -15.70 -2.17 -14.23
N ASN A 174 -16.82 -1.47 -14.34
CA ASN A 174 -18.16 -2.03 -14.19
C ASN A 174 -18.52 -3.03 -15.31
N LYS A 175 -17.98 -2.84 -16.51
CA LYS A 175 -18.10 -3.79 -17.63
C LYS A 175 -17.11 -4.95 -17.53
N LYS A 176 -15.91 -4.67 -17.00
CA LYS A 176 -14.78 -5.61 -17.02
C LYS A 176 -14.74 -6.55 -15.81
N TYR A 177 -15.14 -6.07 -14.64
CA TYR A 177 -14.99 -6.76 -13.36
C TYR A 177 -16.37 -7.08 -12.78
N SER A 178 -16.53 -8.35 -12.42
CA SER A 178 -17.82 -8.94 -12.07
C SER A 178 -18.28 -8.59 -10.65
N SER A 179 -17.35 -8.35 -9.73
CA SER A 179 -17.64 -8.09 -8.31
C SER A 179 -17.06 -6.77 -7.82
N VAL A 180 -17.64 -6.23 -6.74
CA VAL A 180 -17.09 -5.05 -6.04
C VAL A 180 -15.67 -5.35 -5.54
N ASN A 181 -15.42 -6.56 -5.03
CA ASN A 181 -14.09 -6.94 -4.53
C ASN A 181 -13.02 -6.93 -5.63
N GLU A 182 -13.35 -7.36 -6.85
CA GLU A 182 -12.44 -7.21 -7.99
C GLU A 182 -12.15 -5.73 -8.29
N ARG A 183 -13.18 -4.87 -8.26
CA ARG A 183 -13.03 -3.42 -8.46
C ARG A 183 -12.18 -2.78 -7.37
N ILE A 184 -12.38 -3.12 -6.09
CA ILE A 184 -11.54 -2.68 -4.97
C ILE A 184 -10.06 -3.02 -5.23
N GLN A 185 -9.76 -4.25 -5.61
CA GLN A 185 -8.39 -4.68 -5.87
C GLN A 185 -7.76 -3.92 -7.05
N LYS A 186 -8.54 -3.65 -8.11
CA LYS A 186 -8.05 -2.95 -9.31
C LYS A 186 -7.91 -1.44 -9.10
N TYR A 187 -8.87 -0.78 -8.47
CA TYR A 187 -8.83 0.66 -8.23
C TYR A 187 -7.81 1.01 -7.14
N SER A 188 -7.66 0.18 -6.11
CA SER A 188 -6.58 0.36 -5.13
C SER A 188 -5.18 0.21 -5.75
N GLU A 189 -4.99 -0.64 -6.77
CA GLU A 189 -3.71 -0.75 -7.49
C GLU A 189 -3.37 0.57 -8.21
N LEU A 190 -4.37 1.19 -8.84
CA LEU A 190 -4.21 2.50 -9.49
C LEU A 190 -3.92 3.63 -8.49
N GLY A 191 -4.26 3.43 -7.21
CA GLY A 191 -3.92 4.34 -6.12
C GLY A 191 -2.51 4.20 -5.57
N LYS A 192 -1.72 3.20 -6.00
CA LYS A 192 -0.33 3.06 -5.53
C LYS A 192 0.52 4.25 -5.93
N GLY A 193 1.35 4.71 -4.99
CA GLY A 193 2.17 5.91 -5.13
C GLY A 193 1.43 7.23 -4.88
N THR A 194 0.14 7.21 -4.52
CA THR A 194 -0.55 8.44 -4.04
C THR A 194 0.19 8.96 -2.80
N PRO A 195 0.64 10.23 -2.79
CA PRO A 195 1.32 10.82 -1.64
C PRO A 195 0.50 10.79 -0.36
N TYR A 196 1.15 10.47 0.76
CA TYR A 196 0.51 10.53 2.07
C TYR A 196 0.37 12.00 2.54
N LEU A 197 -0.82 12.36 3.01
CA LEU A 197 -1.08 13.61 3.74
C LEU A 197 -2.13 13.31 4.83
N ILE A 198 -1.74 13.49 6.10
CA ILE A 198 -2.69 13.42 7.22
C ILE A 198 -3.64 14.62 7.18
N TYR A 199 -4.91 14.41 7.52
CA TYR A 199 -5.94 15.44 7.50
C TYR A 199 -6.09 16.09 6.11
N ASN A 200 -6.15 15.27 5.06
CA ASN A 200 -6.27 15.78 3.69
C ASN A 200 -7.70 16.22 3.31
N LEU A 201 -8.70 15.92 4.14
CA LEU A 201 -10.12 16.20 3.88
C LEU A 201 -10.83 16.80 5.10
N GLY A 202 -11.77 17.71 4.84
CA GLY A 202 -12.66 18.36 5.80
C GLY A 202 -14.11 18.43 5.31
N GLU A 203 -14.88 19.41 5.79
CA GLU A 203 -16.27 19.67 5.38
C GLU A 203 -16.39 20.66 4.20
N GLY A 204 -15.27 21.10 3.64
CA GLY A 204 -15.23 21.98 2.49
C GLY A 204 -15.29 23.47 2.83
N ALA A 205 -15.18 24.28 1.77
CA ALA A 205 -15.11 25.73 1.87
C ALA A 205 -16.35 26.29 2.58
N GLY A 206 -16.13 26.99 3.69
CA GLY A 206 -17.19 27.58 4.51
C GLY A 206 -17.47 26.86 5.83
N SER A 207 -16.90 25.67 6.05
CA SER A 207 -16.91 25.02 7.37
C SER A 207 -16.14 25.87 8.38
N GLN A 208 -16.71 26.05 9.58
CA GLN A 208 -16.05 26.78 10.67
C GLN A 208 -14.98 25.95 11.37
N ILE A 209 -15.09 24.61 11.32
CA ILE A 209 -14.22 23.70 12.07
C ILE A 209 -13.09 23.20 11.19
N ASP A 210 -13.42 22.72 9.99
CA ASP A 210 -12.47 22.07 9.09
C ASP A 210 -12.80 22.42 7.63
N PRO A 211 -12.19 23.49 7.08
CA PRO A 211 -12.47 23.99 5.73
C PRO A 211 -11.72 23.23 4.63
N ASP A 212 -10.99 22.16 4.96
CA ASP A 212 -10.31 21.31 3.99
C ASP A 212 -11.32 20.65 3.03
N PRO A 213 -10.90 20.27 1.80
CA PRO A 213 -11.83 19.82 0.77
C PRO A 213 -12.58 18.54 1.16
N THR A 214 -13.76 18.33 0.58
CA THR A 214 -14.58 17.13 0.80
C THR A 214 -14.12 15.93 -0.04
N ILE A 215 -13.18 16.15 -0.97
CA ILE A 215 -12.55 15.12 -1.81
C ILE A 215 -11.14 15.55 -2.24
N ASP A 216 -10.18 14.62 -2.24
CA ASP A 216 -8.81 14.83 -2.70
C ASP A 216 -8.20 13.48 -3.11
N PHE A 217 -8.13 13.19 -4.41
CA PHE A 217 -7.44 12.00 -4.91
C PHE A 217 -5.93 12.20 -5.07
N ALA A 218 -5.44 13.45 -5.08
CA ALA A 218 -4.04 13.75 -5.29
C ALA A 218 -3.19 13.36 -4.07
N ARG A 219 -3.80 13.30 -2.88
CA ARG A 219 -3.16 12.94 -1.60
C ARG A 219 -4.14 12.14 -0.74
N THR A 220 -3.64 11.33 0.17
CA THR A 220 -4.51 10.49 1.01
C THR A 220 -3.88 10.16 2.36
N ASP A 221 -4.69 9.80 3.33
CA ASP A 221 -4.27 9.08 4.53
C ASP A 221 -4.83 7.65 4.52
N CYS A 222 -4.65 6.92 5.62
CA CYS A 222 -5.09 5.52 5.68
C CYS A 222 -6.62 5.35 5.59
N MET A 223 -7.39 6.31 6.10
CA MET A 223 -8.85 6.29 6.08
C MET A 223 -9.33 6.70 4.69
N THR A 224 -8.89 7.88 4.22
CA THR A 224 -9.36 8.42 2.94
C THR A 224 -8.98 7.52 1.76
N PHE A 225 -7.89 6.77 1.86
CA PHE A 225 -7.53 5.78 0.82
C PHE A 225 -8.56 4.66 0.71
N CYS A 226 -9.05 4.16 1.86
CA CYS A 226 -10.09 3.14 1.90
C CYS A 226 -11.42 3.70 1.41
N GLU A 227 -11.81 4.90 1.85
CA GLU A 227 -13.06 5.56 1.44
C GLU A 227 -13.08 5.84 -0.07
N HIS A 228 -12.01 6.43 -0.61
CA HIS A 228 -11.85 6.68 -2.05
C HIS A 228 -11.94 5.38 -2.86
N THR A 229 -11.28 4.31 -2.40
CA THR A 229 -11.32 3.01 -3.09
C THR A 229 -12.72 2.40 -3.08
N LEU A 230 -13.40 2.43 -1.94
CA LEU A 230 -14.77 1.94 -1.81
C LEU A 230 -15.73 2.74 -2.69
N ALA A 231 -15.69 4.08 -2.62
CA ALA A 231 -16.52 4.97 -3.41
C ALA A 231 -16.36 4.71 -4.92
N LEU A 232 -15.11 4.56 -5.40
CA LEU A 232 -14.86 4.17 -6.80
C LEU A 232 -15.44 2.79 -7.13
N ALA A 233 -15.30 1.81 -6.24
CA ALA A 233 -15.71 0.42 -6.49
C ALA A 233 -17.24 0.22 -6.54
N ILE A 234 -18.02 1.14 -5.99
CA ILE A 234 -19.48 1.03 -5.92
C ILE A 234 -20.23 2.02 -6.82
N SER A 235 -19.54 2.81 -7.64
CA SER A 235 -20.16 3.88 -8.44
C SER A 235 -20.00 3.68 -9.95
N ASP A 236 -20.79 4.37 -10.76
CA ASP A 236 -20.72 4.32 -12.22
C ASP A 236 -20.07 5.55 -12.86
N ASN A 237 -20.16 6.70 -12.20
CA ASN A 237 -19.65 7.97 -12.69
C ASN A 237 -19.18 8.88 -11.55
N TYR A 238 -18.47 9.96 -11.88
CA TYR A 238 -17.86 10.85 -10.90
C TYR A 238 -18.88 11.52 -9.93
N PRO A 239 -20.02 12.08 -10.38
CA PRO A 239 -21.05 12.59 -9.47
C PRO A 239 -21.55 11.54 -8.47
N GLU A 240 -21.91 10.35 -8.94
CA GLU A 240 -22.37 9.27 -8.06
C GLU A 240 -21.28 8.83 -7.08
N MET A 241 -20.02 8.77 -7.54
CA MET A 241 -18.86 8.48 -6.68
C MET A 241 -18.68 9.53 -5.59
N TYR A 242 -18.87 10.81 -5.91
CA TYR A 242 -18.83 11.86 -4.91
C TYR A 242 -19.93 11.67 -3.86
N ASP A 243 -21.17 11.39 -4.27
CA ASP A 243 -22.30 11.16 -3.36
C ASP A 243 -22.07 9.94 -2.46
N ASN A 244 -21.59 8.83 -3.04
CA ASN A 244 -21.24 7.62 -2.30
C ASN A 244 -20.08 7.86 -1.34
N LEU A 245 -19.07 8.67 -1.72
CA LEU A 245 -18.00 9.08 -0.80
C LEU A 245 -18.55 9.85 0.41
N GLN A 246 -19.50 10.78 0.20
CA GLN A 246 -20.11 11.50 1.31
C GLN A 246 -20.92 10.56 2.21
N LYS A 247 -21.69 9.62 1.65
CA LYS A 247 -22.41 8.59 2.43
C LYS A 247 -21.49 7.68 3.23
N ILE A 248 -20.30 7.39 2.70
CA ILE A 248 -19.29 6.60 3.42
C ILE A 248 -18.67 7.40 4.57
N ARG A 249 -18.34 8.67 4.31
CA ARG A 249 -17.57 9.52 5.23
C ARG A 249 -18.42 10.14 6.33
N TYR A 250 -19.70 10.39 6.08
CA TYR A 250 -20.62 11.06 6.99
C TYR A 250 -21.84 10.20 7.26
N ASN A 251 -22.31 10.19 8.50
CA ASN A 251 -23.58 9.57 8.85
C ASN A 251 -24.72 10.16 7.98
N ASN A 252 -25.49 9.29 7.32
CA ASN A 252 -26.51 9.66 6.33
C ASN A 252 -26.04 10.53 5.15
N GLY A 253 -24.73 10.67 4.92
CA GLY A 253 -24.17 11.56 3.90
C GLY A 253 -24.31 13.06 4.22
N GLU A 254 -24.70 13.42 5.45
CA GLU A 254 -24.85 14.81 5.86
C GLU A 254 -23.48 15.42 6.17
N ILE A 255 -23.02 16.41 5.40
CA ILE A 255 -21.69 17.00 5.60
C ILE A 255 -21.70 17.92 6.83
N SER A 256 -21.12 17.44 7.93
CA SER A 256 -20.84 18.24 9.13
C SER A 256 -19.74 17.57 9.95
N TYR A 257 -19.06 18.34 10.83
CA TYR A 257 -18.01 17.77 11.67
C TYR A 257 -18.53 16.70 12.64
N THR A 258 -19.75 16.85 13.15
CA THR A 258 -20.34 15.92 14.13
C THR A 258 -20.95 14.68 13.48
N SER A 259 -21.38 14.77 12.21
CA SER A 259 -21.83 13.61 11.42
C SER A 259 -20.66 12.87 10.75
N ARG A 260 -19.46 13.47 10.65
CA ARG A 260 -18.28 12.79 10.12
C ARG A 260 -17.94 11.57 10.96
N ASN A 261 -17.67 10.45 10.30
CA ASN A 261 -17.34 9.18 10.92
C ASN A 261 -15.91 9.16 11.48
N HIS A 262 -15.67 9.80 12.63
CA HIS A 262 -14.32 9.95 13.21
C HIS A 262 -13.77 8.67 13.82
N PHE A 263 -14.62 7.84 14.43
CA PHE A 263 -14.18 6.61 15.08
C PHE A 263 -14.47 5.41 14.17
N THR A 264 -13.43 4.83 13.53
CA THR A 264 -13.62 3.75 12.53
C THR A 264 -14.56 2.62 12.99
N ILE A 265 -14.40 2.16 14.22
CA ILE A 265 -15.16 1.02 14.75
C ILE A 265 -16.47 1.46 15.43
N ALA A 266 -16.53 2.69 15.95
CA ALA A 266 -17.68 3.17 16.72
C ALA A 266 -18.70 3.92 15.86
N ASP A 267 -18.26 4.51 14.75
CA ASP A 267 -19.07 5.34 13.86
C ASP A 267 -19.00 4.81 12.43
N TRP A 268 -17.79 4.75 11.84
CA TRP A 268 -17.63 4.50 10.41
C TRP A 268 -18.19 3.14 9.99
N LEU A 269 -17.79 2.05 10.65
CA LEU A 269 -18.28 0.72 10.33
C LEU A 269 -19.80 0.59 10.58
N PRO A 270 -20.36 0.94 11.76
CA PRO A 270 -21.81 0.89 11.99
C PRO A 270 -22.63 1.75 11.01
N ASN A 271 -22.20 2.99 10.72
CA ASN A 271 -22.92 3.87 9.79
C ASN A 271 -22.77 3.41 8.33
N ASN A 272 -21.81 2.53 8.04
CA ASN A 272 -21.63 1.87 6.75
C ASN A 272 -22.18 0.43 6.73
N ASP A 273 -23.05 0.02 7.65
CA ASP A 273 -23.70 -1.30 7.64
C ASP A 273 -24.64 -1.51 6.42
N TRP A 274 -24.90 -0.47 5.63
CA TRP A 274 -25.56 -0.63 4.33
C TRP A 274 -24.60 -1.17 3.24
N LEU A 275 -23.29 -1.11 3.47
CA LEU A 275 -22.23 -1.46 2.52
C LEU A 275 -21.29 -2.56 3.03
N LEU A 276 -20.96 -2.56 4.33
CA LEU A 276 -19.90 -3.37 4.93
C LEU A 276 -20.43 -4.31 6.00
N ASP A 277 -19.89 -5.53 6.04
CA ASP A 277 -20.04 -6.47 7.14
C ASP A 277 -18.74 -6.52 7.97
N ASP A 278 -18.85 -6.65 9.29
CA ASP A 278 -17.75 -7.10 10.14
C ASP A 278 -17.56 -8.62 9.96
N VAL A 279 -16.49 -9.00 9.25
CA VAL A 279 -16.16 -10.40 8.97
C VAL A 279 -15.09 -10.95 9.91
N THR A 280 -14.74 -10.24 10.99
CA THR A 280 -13.63 -10.60 11.88
C THR A 280 -13.81 -11.98 12.50
N LEU A 281 -15.02 -12.32 12.94
CA LEU A 281 -15.32 -13.67 13.47
C LEU A 281 -15.26 -14.74 12.36
N LYS A 282 -15.80 -14.43 11.17
CA LYS A 282 -15.82 -15.32 9.99
C LYS A 282 -14.41 -15.67 9.52
N VAL A 283 -13.55 -14.66 9.38
CA VAL A 283 -12.14 -14.82 8.99
C VAL A 283 -11.32 -15.42 10.14
N GLY A 284 -11.65 -15.04 11.37
CA GLY A 284 -10.97 -15.48 12.59
C GLY A 284 -11.11 -16.96 12.89
N GLN A 285 -12.24 -17.58 12.55
CA GLN A 285 -12.51 -19.01 12.79
C GLN A 285 -12.14 -19.47 14.22
N GLY A 286 -12.47 -18.65 15.22
CA GLY A 286 -12.16 -18.93 16.63
C GLY A 286 -10.84 -18.32 17.15
N PHE A 287 -10.02 -17.74 16.28
CA PHE A 287 -8.81 -17.00 16.68
C PHE A 287 -9.07 -15.52 17.03
N THR A 288 -10.18 -15.23 17.68
CA THR A 288 -10.55 -13.86 18.08
C THR A 288 -10.34 -13.63 19.58
N SER A 289 -10.30 -12.35 19.95
CA SER A 289 -10.31 -11.87 21.32
C SER A 289 -11.18 -10.62 21.39
N LYS A 290 -11.67 -10.30 22.59
CA LYS A 290 -12.50 -9.12 22.80
C LYS A 290 -11.70 -7.96 23.36
N MET A 291 -12.00 -6.75 22.88
CA MET A 291 -11.53 -5.49 23.45
C MET A 291 -12.74 -4.69 23.89
N ASN A 292 -12.68 -4.13 25.10
CA ASN A 292 -13.68 -3.19 25.59
C ASN A 292 -13.12 -1.78 25.55
N LYS A 293 -13.91 -0.82 25.07
CA LYS A 293 -13.54 0.59 25.00
C LYS A 293 -14.68 1.47 25.48
N THR A 294 -14.34 2.67 25.94
CA THR A 294 -15.30 3.76 26.09
C THR A 294 -14.91 4.86 25.13
N ILE A 295 -15.81 5.22 24.21
CA ILE A 295 -15.61 6.34 23.28
C ILE A 295 -16.36 7.55 23.82
N ASP A 296 -15.61 8.63 24.05
CA ASP A 296 -16.11 9.88 24.61
C ASP A 296 -16.22 10.93 23.51
N ARG A 297 -17.25 10.78 22.66
CA ARG A 297 -17.51 11.68 21.53
C ARG A 297 -17.71 13.13 21.98
N PRO A 298 -18.46 13.45 23.05
CA PRO A 298 -18.59 14.83 23.52
C PRO A 298 -17.24 15.48 23.86
N GLN A 299 -16.36 14.76 24.56
CA GLN A 299 -15.02 15.28 24.87
C GLN A 299 -14.17 15.43 23.60
N PHE A 300 -14.26 14.49 22.67
CA PHE A 300 -13.58 14.59 21.37
C PHE A 300 -14.02 15.81 20.58
N TYR A 301 -15.34 16.02 20.41
CA TYR A 301 -15.90 17.17 19.70
C TYR A 301 -15.51 18.50 20.37
N LYS A 302 -15.57 18.57 21.70
CA LYS A 302 -15.11 19.74 22.46
C LYS A 302 -13.64 20.07 22.20
N ASN A 303 -12.78 19.06 22.18
CA ASN A 303 -11.35 19.24 21.92
C ASN A 303 -11.05 19.72 20.49
N ASN A 304 -11.99 19.53 19.56
CA ASN A 304 -11.86 19.95 18.17
C ASN A 304 -12.69 21.20 17.84
N GLY A 305 -13.16 21.96 18.85
CA GLY A 305 -13.79 23.26 18.63
C GLY A 305 -15.27 23.22 18.24
N VAL A 306 -15.93 22.05 18.33
CA VAL A 306 -17.39 21.95 18.15
C VAL A 306 -18.10 22.71 19.28
N SER A 307 -19.19 23.42 18.96
CA SER A 307 -19.92 24.21 19.96
C SER A 307 -20.63 23.34 20.99
N ASP A 308 -20.81 23.84 22.22
CA ASP A 308 -21.56 23.14 23.27
C ASP A 308 -23.01 22.82 22.86
N LYS A 309 -23.60 23.62 21.96
CA LYS A 309 -24.95 23.38 21.41
C LYS A 309 -24.97 22.14 20.54
N GLU A 310 -24.00 21.99 19.64
CA GLU A 310 -23.88 20.83 18.75
C GLU A 310 -23.47 19.57 19.51
N ILE A 311 -22.58 19.69 20.50
CA ILE A 311 -22.17 18.57 21.35
C ILE A 311 -23.36 17.94 22.10
N LYS A 312 -24.32 18.75 22.55
CA LYS A 312 -25.54 18.26 23.20
C LYS A 312 -26.45 17.46 22.27
N LEU A 313 -26.40 17.73 20.98
CA LEU A 313 -27.16 17.02 19.95
C LEU A 313 -26.43 15.77 19.45
N ALA A 314 -25.11 15.72 19.61
CA ALA A 314 -24.29 14.60 19.17
C ALA A 314 -24.43 13.36 20.08
N SER A 315 -24.05 12.21 19.53
CA SER A 315 -24.02 10.93 20.25
C SER A 315 -23.15 11.03 21.51
N GLN A 316 -23.66 10.48 22.60
CA GLN A 316 -23.04 10.57 23.91
C GLN A 316 -21.91 9.55 24.08
N LYS A 317 -21.29 9.57 25.27
CA LYS A 317 -20.28 8.61 25.68
C LYS A 317 -20.83 7.19 25.63
N GLU A 318 -20.12 6.30 24.97
CA GLU A 318 -20.57 4.93 24.70
C GLU A 318 -19.51 3.91 25.12
N LYS A 319 -19.95 2.81 25.73
CA LYS A 319 -19.12 1.63 25.98
C LYS A 319 -19.48 0.56 24.97
N PHE A 320 -18.49 -0.01 24.31
CA PHE A 320 -18.74 -1.17 23.45
C PHE A 320 -17.58 -2.16 23.48
N SER A 321 -17.91 -3.38 23.08
CA SER A 321 -17.02 -4.53 22.98
C SER A 321 -16.86 -4.88 21.52
N VAL A 322 -15.63 -5.10 21.06
CA VAL A 322 -15.34 -5.50 19.68
C VAL A 322 -14.45 -6.74 19.66
N ASP A 323 -14.77 -7.64 18.75
CA ASP A 323 -13.93 -8.79 18.44
C ASP A 323 -12.80 -8.37 17.49
N TYR A 324 -11.59 -8.82 17.76
CA TYR A 324 -10.43 -8.62 16.90
C TYR A 324 -9.59 -9.88 16.84
N ILE A 325 -8.77 -10.04 15.80
CA ILE A 325 -7.80 -11.14 15.69
C ILE A 325 -6.46 -10.66 16.27
N PRO A 326 -5.97 -11.22 17.38
CA PRO A 326 -4.71 -10.81 17.98
C PRO A 326 -3.52 -11.01 17.03
N THR A 327 -2.52 -10.15 17.14
CA THR A 327 -1.34 -10.16 16.25
C THR A 327 -0.67 -11.54 16.13
N LYS A 328 -0.61 -12.29 17.24
CA LYS A 328 -0.02 -13.64 17.27
C LYS A 328 -0.77 -14.67 16.39
N ASN A 329 -2.05 -14.41 16.08
CA ASN A 329 -2.93 -15.29 15.33
C ASN A 329 -3.12 -14.87 13.86
N LEU A 330 -2.65 -13.69 13.45
CA LEU A 330 -2.89 -13.16 12.10
C LEU A 330 -2.35 -14.07 10.98
N LEU A 331 -1.18 -14.69 11.16
CA LEU A 331 -0.65 -15.63 10.15
C LEU A 331 -1.50 -16.91 10.04
N ALA A 332 -2.16 -17.32 11.12
CA ALA A 332 -2.98 -18.54 11.12
C ALA A 332 -4.24 -18.39 10.26
N ILE A 333 -4.75 -17.16 10.10
CA ILE A 333 -5.96 -16.86 9.32
C ILE A 333 -5.64 -16.45 7.87
N GLN A 334 -4.38 -16.43 7.47
CA GLN A 334 -3.96 -15.91 6.16
C GLN A 334 -4.68 -16.59 4.98
N ASN A 335 -4.96 -17.89 5.09
CA ASN A 335 -5.67 -18.65 4.05
C ASN A 335 -7.18 -18.32 3.99
N ASN A 336 -7.72 -17.72 5.04
CA ASN A 336 -9.13 -17.31 5.10
C ASN A 336 -9.37 -15.99 4.38
N LEU A 337 -8.34 -15.13 4.28
CA LEU A 337 -8.39 -13.84 3.59
C LEU A 337 -8.57 -14.03 2.08
N LYS A 338 -9.62 -13.45 1.50
CA LYS A 338 -9.96 -13.60 0.07
C LYS A 338 -9.51 -12.44 -0.79
N GLY A 339 -9.14 -11.31 -0.20
CA GLY A 339 -8.83 -10.08 -0.91
C GLY A 339 -10.06 -9.21 -1.09
N GLY A 340 -9.89 -7.91 -0.89
CA GLY A 340 -10.96 -6.91 -0.83
C GLY A 340 -11.38 -6.53 0.58
N GLU A 341 -10.92 -7.26 1.62
CA GLU A 341 -11.21 -6.89 3.00
C GLU A 341 -10.55 -5.55 3.36
N ILE A 342 -11.34 -4.63 3.92
CA ILE A 342 -10.86 -3.42 4.56
C ILE A 342 -10.44 -3.79 5.97
N VAL A 343 -9.24 -3.38 6.38
CA VAL A 343 -8.64 -3.78 7.65
C VAL A 343 -8.39 -2.58 8.53
N SER A 344 -8.78 -2.69 9.80
CA SER A 344 -8.38 -1.78 10.85
C SER A 344 -7.33 -2.45 11.74
N ILE A 345 -6.16 -1.84 11.88
CA ILE A 345 -5.16 -2.25 12.86
C ILE A 345 -5.59 -1.71 14.22
N VAL A 346 -5.74 -2.63 15.18
CA VAL A 346 -6.25 -2.36 16.53
C VAL A 346 -5.14 -1.84 17.44
N THR A 347 -5.45 -0.83 18.27
CA THR A 347 -4.51 -0.21 19.21
C THR A 347 -4.95 -0.24 20.67
N THR A 348 -3.97 -0.24 21.58
CA THR A 348 -4.17 -0.10 23.03
C THR A 348 -4.41 1.34 23.48
N ASN A 349 -4.30 2.34 22.59
CA ASN A 349 -4.59 3.76 22.90
C ASN A 349 -5.95 3.89 23.61
N PRO A 350 -6.08 4.62 24.73
CA PRO A 350 -7.33 4.62 25.52
C PRO A 350 -8.54 5.25 24.81
N VAL A 351 -8.33 6.10 23.81
CA VAL A 351 -9.37 6.91 23.15
C VAL A 351 -9.91 6.28 21.88
N VAL A 352 -9.08 5.55 21.11
CA VAL A 352 -9.46 4.99 19.80
C VAL A 352 -9.13 3.51 19.71
N ILE A 353 -9.91 2.76 18.93
CA ILE A 353 -9.67 1.33 18.67
C ILE A 353 -8.85 1.14 17.41
N SER A 354 -9.22 1.86 16.35
CA SER A 354 -8.51 1.85 15.07
C SER A 354 -7.33 2.80 15.13
N ALA A 355 -6.22 2.35 14.58
CA ALA A 355 -4.95 3.06 14.63
C ALA A 355 -4.33 3.29 13.27
N HIS A 356 -4.73 2.47 12.30
CA HIS A 356 -4.29 2.50 10.92
C HIS A 356 -5.27 1.65 10.10
N MET A 357 -5.41 1.95 8.82
CA MET A 357 -6.25 1.19 7.91
C MET A 357 -5.53 0.79 6.62
N GLY A 358 -6.07 -0.21 5.95
CA GLY A 358 -5.64 -0.64 4.64
C GLY A 358 -6.57 -1.69 4.06
N ILE A 359 -6.14 -2.31 2.97
CA ILE A 359 -6.93 -3.27 2.20
C ILE A 359 -6.10 -4.54 2.03
N ILE A 360 -6.70 -5.70 2.28
CA ILE A 360 -6.09 -6.98 1.92
C ILE A 360 -6.26 -7.19 0.43
N ILE A 361 -5.16 -7.50 -0.25
CA ILE A 361 -5.16 -7.88 -1.66
C ILE A 361 -4.71 -9.33 -1.75
N ARG A 362 -5.46 -10.14 -2.50
CA ARG A 362 -5.03 -11.46 -2.91
C ARG A 362 -4.65 -11.39 -4.39
N ASP A 363 -3.36 -11.32 -4.66
CA ASP A 363 -2.90 -11.16 -6.03
C ASP A 363 -3.12 -12.44 -6.86
N GLN A 364 -2.89 -12.34 -8.17
CA GLN A 364 -3.04 -13.45 -9.11
C GLN A 364 -2.05 -14.61 -8.89
N TRP A 365 -1.11 -14.48 -7.96
CA TRP A 365 -0.17 -15.53 -7.57
C TRP A 365 -0.48 -16.12 -6.19
N ASP A 366 -1.62 -15.74 -5.61
CA ASP A 366 -2.13 -16.16 -4.31
C ASP A 366 -1.39 -15.54 -3.11
N ASN A 367 -0.62 -14.47 -3.31
CA ASN A 367 -0.01 -13.76 -2.20
C ASN A 367 -1.06 -12.90 -1.47
N VAL A 368 -0.93 -12.85 -0.15
CA VAL A 368 -1.68 -11.91 0.69
C VAL A 368 -0.83 -10.67 0.94
N ILE A 369 -1.36 -9.53 0.50
CA ILE A 369 -0.71 -8.22 0.55
C ILE A 369 -1.57 -7.30 1.40
N PHE A 370 -0.92 -6.47 2.22
CA PHE A 370 -1.56 -5.34 2.88
C PHE A 370 -1.24 -4.07 2.10
N ARG A 371 -2.24 -3.50 1.44
CA ARG A 371 -2.14 -2.25 0.69
C ARG A 371 -2.66 -1.10 1.53
N HIS A 372 -1.84 -0.08 1.75
CA HIS A 372 -2.23 1.04 2.59
C HIS A 372 -1.48 2.32 2.26
N ALA A 373 -2.05 3.46 2.65
CA ALA A 373 -1.34 4.74 2.70
C ALA A 373 -0.40 4.73 3.92
N SER A 374 0.91 4.80 3.70
CA SER A 374 1.92 4.74 4.76
C SER A 374 2.40 6.14 5.14
N SER A 375 2.30 6.51 6.42
CA SER A 375 2.77 7.80 6.97
C SER A 375 4.25 7.81 7.34
N SER A 376 4.93 6.66 7.24
CA SER A 376 6.35 6.57 7.56
C SER A 376 7.13 7.54 6.68
N GLN A 377 7.99 8.36 7.29
CA GLN A 377 8.84 9.31 6.56
C GLN A 377 9.64 8.64 5.44
N LYS A 378 9.98 7.37 5.63
CA LYS A 378 10.72 6.56 4.67
C LYS A 378 9.90 6.32 3.39
N THR A 379 8.58 6.17 3.48
CA THR A 379 7.69 5.80 2.36
C THR A 379 6.82 7.00 1.95
N ASN A 380 5.90 7.42 2.82
CA ASN A 380 5.02 8.58 2.65
C ASN A 380 4.16 8.54 1.36
N GLU A 381 3.62 7.35 1.04
CA GLU A 381 2.78 7.07 -0.12
C GLU A 381 1.90 5.82 0.10
N VAL A 382 0.91 5.61 -0.77
CA VAL A 382 0.21 4.32 -0.88
C VAL A 382 1.15 3.26 -1.42
N MET A 383 1.26 2.15 -0.70
CA MET A 383 2.20 1.08 -1.01
C MET A 383 1.65 -0.30 -0.65
N ASP A 384 2.35 -1.31 -1.14
CA ASP A 384 2.12 -2.72 -0.83
C ASP A 384 3.19 -3.22 0.14
N GLU A 385 2.75 -3.96 1.16
CA GLU A 385 3.61 -4.77 2.02
C GLU A 385 3.10 -6.21 2.02
N ARG A 386 3.99 -7.21 2.11
CA ARG A 386 3.53 -8.59 2.31
C ARG A 386 2.84 -8.67 3.67
N PHE A 387 1.70 -9.36 3.72
CA PHE A 387 0.95 -9.49 4.97
C PHE A 387 1.82 -10.08 6.09
N GLU A 388 2.67 -11.05 5.77
CA GLU A 388 3.62 -11.63 6.72
C GLU A 388 4.61 -10.60 7.30
N ASP A 389 5.18 -9.73 6.46
CA ASP A 389 6.10 -8.68 6.91
C ASP A 389 5.38 -7.72 7.87
N VAL A 390 4.14 -7.33 7.53
CA VAL A 390 3.30 -6.48 8.38
C VAL A 390 3.01 -7.16 9.72
N VAL A 391 2.61 -8.42 9.71
CA VAL A 391 2.32 -9.16 10.96
C VAL A 391 3.57 -9.29 11.82
N ASN A 392 4.73 -9.56 11.22
CA ASN A 392 5.99 -9.63 11.97
C ASN A 392 6.39 -8.28 12.58
N ASN A 393 6.16 -7.17 11.86
CA ASN A 393 6.34 -5.83 12.41
C ASN A 393 5.37 -5.54 13.57
N LEU A 394 4.11 -5.94 13.44
CA LEU A 394 3.09 -5.77 14.49
C LEU A 394 3.41 -6.59 15.74
N LYS A 395 3.99 -7.79 15.62
CA LYS A 395 4.37 -8.62 16.78
C LYS A 395 5.36 -7.91 17.71
N ASN A 396 6.17 -7.00 17.16
CA ASN A 396 7.13 -6.19 17.89
C ASN A 396 6.52 -4.91 18.47
N SER A 397 5.27 -4.58 18.14
CA SER A 397 4.59 -3.40 18.64
C SER A 397 4.00 -3.61 20.02
N LYS A 398 4.25 -2.68 20.94
CA LYS A 398 3.58 -2.65 22.26
C LYS A 398 2.16 -2.09 22.21
N SER A 399 1.83 -1.35 21.15
CA SER A 399 0.55 -0.62 21.06
C SER A 399 -0.37 -1.13 19.98
N ARG A 400 0.12 -1.83 18.94
CA ARG A 400 -0.70 -2.45 17.90
C ARG A 400 -0.92 -3.93 18.21
N VAL A 401 -2.15 -4.33 18.49
CA VAL A 401 -2.45 -5.62 19.14
C VAL A 401 -3.20 -6.61 18.28
N GLY A 402 -3.67 -6.21 17.11
CA GLY A 402 -4.31 -7.11 16.17
C GLY A 402 -5.02 -6.38 15.03
N MET A 403 -5.96 -7.05 14.38
CA MET A 403 -6.73 -6.51 13.27
C MET A 403 -8.21 -6.85 13.37
N ILE A 404 -9.04 -5.95 12.85
CA ILE A 404 -10.48 -6.12 12.56
C ILE A 404 -10.63 -6.12 11.04
N PHE A 405 -11.47 -7.01 10.51
CA PHE A 405 -11.66 -7.22 9.08
C PHE A 405 -13.10 -6.90 8.70
N MET A 406 -13.25 -6.04 7.70
CA MET A 406 -14.52 -5.57 7.16
C MET A 406 -14.57 -5.95 5.69
N GLN A 407 -15.73 -6.32 5.16
CA GLN A 407 -15.88 -6.70 3.76
C GLN A 407 -17.13 -6.06 3.18
N VAL A 408 -17.11 -5.68 1.90
CA VAL A 408 -18.36 -5.31 1.21
C VAL A 408 -19.31 -6.50 1.23
N LYS A 409 -20.58 -6.27 1.54
CA LYS A 409 -21.58 -7.34 1.65
C LYS A 409 -21.66 -8.13 0.35
N GLU A 410 -21.74 -9.45 0.47
CA GLU A 410 -21.75 -10.35 -0.70
C GLU A 410 -23.00 -10.12 -1.58
N ASP A 411 -24.10 -9.65 -0.98
CA ASP A 411 -25.36 -9.32 -1.64
C ASP A 411 -25.48 -7.84 -2.05
N TYR A 412 -24.45 -7.02 -1.84
CA TYR A 412 -24.48 -5.61 -2.22
C TYR A 412 -24.76 -5.47 -3.72
N GLN A 413 -25.92 -4.89 -4.03
CA GLN A 413 -26.28 -4.44 -5.37
C GLN A 413 -26.17 -2.92 -5.41
N ARG A 414 -25.60 -2.40 -6.49
CA ARG A 414 -25.66 -0.95 -6.72
C ARG A 414 -27.12 -0.54 -6.85
N PRO A 415 -27.56 0.55 -6.18
CA PRO A 415 -28.87 1.13 -6.42
C PRO A 415 -29.04 1.38 -7.93
N GLN A 416 -30.19 0.99 -8.49
CA GLN A 416 -30.50 1.22 -9.90
C GLN A 416 -30.73 2.69 -10.22
#